data_AF-A0A9J6DLT0-F1
#
_entry.id   AF-A0A9J6DLT0-F1
#
_cell.length_a   1.000
_cell.length_b   1.000
_cell.length_c   1.000
_cell.angle_alpha   90.00
_cell.angle_beta   90.00
_cell.angle_gamma   90.00
#
_symmetry.space_group_name_H-M   'P 1'
#
loop_
_entity.id
_entity.type
_entity.pdbx_description
1 polymer ?
#
loop_
_entity_poly.entity_id
_entity_poly.type
_entity_poly.pdbx_seq_one_letter_code
_entity_poly.pdbx_strand_id
1 'polypeptide(L)'
;MSESVSSLVLSDIQAACSTLGGWDEGKYYKEPDCIESLKDLLRYLRRDDESHEIRRILGRIQVLRTDLLPLLKFYPDDERLFDVIIRLLVDLTNPAILLYKEELPVEKFARNNYLEIVTHLQLYKLAFTDSKVWIAITKKLESLLHKNWETRQEEDKDTIERILVLVRNVLHVPANPSEEKRTDDDVNIHDQVLWAMHLAHLEDLLLYVTSSDDETDYCFHCLEILSLMLREQSPEVLARAEQPRTAAEKDEDVRHPRFGGTFTVKNMKGIGDNDLVAHDTLSKLSQLSFDRSKPFKAKPKNRRPVLAADDVTRRSTLNIRLFPEGSLH
;
A
#
# COMPACT_ATOMS: atom_id res chain seq x y z
N MET A 1 -38.62 12.94 14.47
CA MET A 1 -38.33 13.34 13.07
C MET A 1 -36.89 13.07 12.67
N SER A 2 -35.90 13.15 13.57
CA SER A 2 -34.49 12.82 13.26
C SER A 2 -34.27 11.32 12.97
N GLU A 3 -34.84 10.41 13.75
CA GLU A 3 -34.66 8.95 13.54
C GLU A 3 -35.22 8.45 12.20
N SER A 4 -36.33 9.01 11.72
CA SER A 4 -36.93 8.61 10.44
C SER A 4 -36.14 9.11 9.23
N VAL A 5 -35.41 10.23 9.37
CA VAL A 5 -34.52 10.72 8.31
C VAL A 5 -33.22 9.90 8.28
N SER A 6 -32.67 9.57 9.45
CA SER A 6 -31.50 8.68 9.59
C SER A 6 -31.77 7.28 9.01
N SER A 7 -32.96 6.69 9.23
CA SER A 7 -33.28 5.38 8.65
C SER A 7 -33.41 5.38 7.13
N LEU A 8 -33.91 6.48 6.55
CA LEU A 8 -34.04 6.62 5.10
C LEU A 8 -32.68 6.81 4.43
N VAL A 9 -31.81 7.64 5.01
CA VAL A 9 -30.44 7.84 4.53
C VAL A 9 -29.65 6.52 4.59
N LEU A 10 -29.83 5.75 5.67
CA LEU A 10 -29.21 4.43 5.78
C LEU A 10 -29.67 3.48 4.67
N SER A 11 -30.97 3.40 4.38
CA SER A 11 -31.49 2.54 3.32
C SER A 11 -30.98 2.96 1.94
N ASP A 12 -30.88 4.25 1.68
CA ASP A 12 -30.38 4.78 0.41
C ASP A 12 -28.89 4.45 0.22
N ILE A 13 -28.08 4.62 1.27
CA ILE A 13 -26.65 4.26 1.24
C ILE A 13 -26.48 2.75 1.05
N GLN A 14 -27.27 1.92 1.74
CA GLN A 14 -27.20 0.47 1.57
C GLN A 14 -27.61 0.02 0.17
N ALA A 15 -28.63 0.65 -0.41
CA ALA A 15 -29.03 0.41 -1.78
C ALA A 15 -27.90 0.77 -2.75
N ALA A 16 -27.28 1.95 -2.59
CA ALA A 16 -26.15 2.37 -3.41
C ALA A 16 -24.92 1.45 -3.27
N CYS A 17 -24.63 0.95 -2.06
CA CYS A 17 -23.55 -0.03 -1.87
C CYS A 17 -23.86 -1.37 -2.53
N SER A 18 -25.12 -1.82 -2.50
CA SER A 18 -25.54 -3.10 -3.07
C SER A 18 -25.46 -3.12 -4.61
N THR A 19 -25.51 -1.95 -5.25
CA THR A 19 -25.38 -1.79 -6.70
C THR A 19 -23.94 -1.53 -7.16
N LEU A 20 -22.94 -1.71 -6.29
CA LEU A 20 -21.53 -1.60 -6.67
C LEU A 20 -21.02 -2.86 -7.37
N GLY A 21 -21.36 -4.03 -6.84
CA GLY A 21 -20.85 -5.30 -7.31
C GLY A 21 -20.96 -6.41 -6.29
N GLY A 22 -20.35 -7.54 -6.62
CA GLY A 22 -20.35 -8.72 -5.76
C GLY A 22 -19.18 -9.64 -6.03
N TRP A 23 -18.87 -10.45 -5.02
CA TRP A 23 -17.88 -11.52 -5.14
C TRP A 23 -18.54 -12.79 -5.67
N ASP A 24 -17.95 -13.35 -6.72
CA ASP A 24 -18.30 -14.67 -7.23
C ASP A 24 -17.01 -15.42 -7.61
N GLU A 25 -16.87 -16.64 -7.09
CA GLU A 25 -15.72 -17.53 -7.29
C GLU A 25 -14.32 -16.87 -7.15
N GLY A 26 -14.17 -15.94 -6.20
CA GLY A 26 -12.88 -15.26 -5.93
C GLY A 26 -12.55 -14.11 -6.89
N LYS A 27 -13.51 -13.69 -7.72
CA LYS A 27 -13.44 -12.49 -8.55
C LYS A 27 -14.54 -11.50 -8.14
N TYR A 28 -14.24 -10.21 -8.26
CA TYR A 28 -15.23 -9.16 -8.04
C TYR A 28 -15.87 -8.73 -9.36
N TYR A 29 -17.19 -8.79 -9.43
CA TYR A 29 -17.98 -8.39 -10.59
C TYR A 29 -18.66 -7.05 -10.30
N LYS A 30 -18.40 -6.05 -11.15
CA LYS A 30 -19.05 -4.74 -11.05
C LYS A 30 -20.44 -4.81 -11.67
N GLU A 31 -21.41 -4.14 -11.04
CA GLU A 31 -22.74 -3.95 -11.62
C GLU A 31 -22.73 -2.82 -12.68
N PRO A 32 -23.73 -2.78 -13.59
CA PRO A 32 -23.80 -1.77 -14.66
C PRO A 32 -23.81 -0.32 -14.15
N ASP A 33 -24.51 -0.06 -13.04
CA ASP A 33 -24.70 1.28 -12.48
C ASP A 33 -23.66 1.66 -11.41
N CYS A 34 -22.60 0.85 -11.25
CA CYS A 34 -21.58 1.00 -10.21
C CYS A 34 -20.99 2.42 -10.15
N ILE A 35 -20.62 3.02 -11.28
CA ILE A 35 -20.04 4.38 -11.31
C ILE A 35 -21.03 5.43 -10.80
N GLU A 36 -22.31 5.33 -11.15
CA GLU A 36 -23.31 6.29 -10.68
C GLU A 36 -23.57 6.13 -9.19
N SER A 37 -23.63 4.88 -8.70
CA SER A 37 -23.72 4.60 -7.26
C SER A 37 -22.52 5.14 -6.48
N LEU A 38 -21.28 4.98 -6.98
CA LEU A 38 -20.10 5.58 -6.37
C LEU A 38 -20.17 7.12 -6.35
N LYS A 39 -20.67 7.75 -7.42
CA LYS A 39 -20.89 9.20 -7.45
C LYS A 39 -21.97 9.63 -6.45
N ASP A 40 -22.99 8.82 -6.23
CA ASP A 40 -23.99 9.06 -5.19
C ASP A 40 -23.39 9.00 -3.80
N LEU A 41 -22.51 8.02 -3.51
CA LEU A 41 -21.75 7.98 -2.26
C LEU A 41 -20.93 9.28 -2.04
N LEU A 42 -20.28 9.81 -3.09
CA LEU A 42 -19.61 11.12 -3.01
C LEU A 42 -20.59 12.29 -2.79
N ARG A 43 -21.81 12.22 -3.33
CA ARG A 43 -22.84 13.25 -3.09
C ARG A 43 -23.36 13.19 -1.66
N TYR A 44 -23.49 11.99 -1.09
CA TYR A 44 -23.84 11.79 0.31
C TYR A 44 -22.75 12.34 1.23
N LEU A 45 -21.48 11.93 1.07
CA LEU A 45 -20.36 12.41 1.90
C LEU A 45 -20.19 13.95 1.87
N ARG A 46 -20.44 14.59 0.73
CA ARG A 46 -20.41 16.07 0.62
C ARG A 46 -21.50 16.78 1.42
N ARG A 47 -22.56 16.07 1.79
CA ARG A 47 -23.70 16.58 2.57
C ARG A 47 -23.71 16.03 3.99
N ASP A 48 -22.61 15.40 4.42
CA ASP A 48 -22.50 14.82 5.76
C ASP A 48 -22.64 15.91 6.82
N ASP A 49 -23.30 15.56 7.92
CA ASP A 49 -23.61 16.50 8.99
C ASP A 49 -22.44 16.64 9.97
N GLU A 50 -22.61 17.48 11.00
CA GLU A 50 -21.58 17.65 12.05
C GLU A 50 -21.29 16.37 12.84
N SER A 51 -22.22 15.40 12.78
CA SER A 51 -22.00 14.11 13.41
C SER A 51 -21.08 13.22 12.55
N HIS A 52 -21.01 13.46 11.24
CA HIS A 52 -20.38 12.58 10.24
C HIS A 52 -21.11 11.22 10.12
N GLU A 53 -22.44 11.25 10.15
CA GLU A 53 -23.27 10.04 10.12
C GLU A 53 -23.02 9.19 8.87
N ILE A 54 -22.93 9.81 7.70
CA ILE A 54 -22.79 9.12 6.41
C ILE A 54 -21.45 8.39 6.38
N ARG A 55 -20.36 9.08 6.76
CA ARG A 55 -19.03 8.47 6.90
C ARG A 55 -19.04 7.29 7.86
N ARG A 56 -19.70 7.41 9.01
CA ARG A 56 -19.80 6.31 9.99
C ARG A 56 -20.59 5.12 9.43
N ILE A 57 -21.70 5.37 8.72
CA ILE A 57 -22.47 4.30 8.05
C ILE A 57 -21.60 3.55 7.05
N LEU A 58 -20.88 4.26 6.17
CA LEU A 58 -19.99 3.66 5.18
C LEU A 58 -18.85 2.85 5.84
N GLY A 59 -18.34 3.33 6.99
CA GLY A 59 -17.36 2.61 7.80
C GLY A 59 -17.90 1.33 8.42
N ARG A 60 -19.13 1.32 8.94
CA ARG A 60 -19.79 0.12 9.45
C ARG A 60 -20.07 -0.91 8.35
N ILE A 61 -20.45 -0.46 7.16
CA ILE A 61 -20.64 -1.31 5.97
C ILE A 61 -19.29 -1.86 5.47
N GLN A 62 -18.18 -1.19 5.81
CA GLN A 62 -16.83 -1.50 5.32
C GLN A 62 -16.68 -1.38 3.80
N VAL A 63 -17.44 -0.48 3.15
CA VAL A 63 -17.49 -0.31 1.69
C VAL A 63 -16.11 -0.18 1.04
N LEU A 64 -15.16 0.46 1.74
CA LEU A 64 -13.78 0.59 1.29
C LEU A 64 -13.14 -0.79 1.06
N ARG A 65 -13.27 -1.69 2.04
CA ARG A 65 -12.68 -3.03 2.00
C ARG A 65 -13.47 -3.97 1.10
N THR A 66 -14.80 -3.92 1.16
CA THR A 66 -15.69 -4.89 0.49
C THR A 66 -15.84 -4.64 -1.00
N ASP A 67 -15.78 -3.37 -1.42
CA ASP A 67 -16.15 -2.96 -2.79
C ASP A 67 -15.07 -2.06 -3.43
N LEU A 68 -14.64 -0.97 -2.77
CA LEU A 68 -13.73 0.01 -3.40
C LEU A 68 -12.35 -0.58 -3.75
N LEU A 69 -11.70 -1.25 -2.79
CA LEU A 69 -10.40 -1.88 -3.05
C LEU A 69 -10.49 -3.05 -4.04
N PRO A 70 -11.52 -3.93 -3.99
CA PRO A 70 -11.74 -4.92 -5.04
C PRO A 70 -11.96 -4.31 -6.43
N LEU A 71 -12.80 -3.28 -6.56
CA LEU A 71 -13.00 -2.58 -7.84
C LEU A 71 -11.68 -2.04 -8.40
N LEU A 72 -10.84 -1.45 -7.54
CA LEU A 72 -9.51 -0.96 -7.92
C LEU A 72 -8.58 -2.09 -8.42
N LYS A 73 -8.67 -3.28 -7.82
CA LYS A 73 -7.85 -4.45 -8.19
C LYS A 73 -8.30 -5.13 -9.47
N PHE A 74 -9.61 -5.25 -9.68
CA PHE A 74 -10.18 -6.03 -10.79
C PHE A 74 -10.49 -5.19 -12.04
N TYR A 75 -10.59 -3.87 -11.90
CA TYR A 75 -10.84 -2.93 -13.00
C TYR A 75 -9.84 -1.76 -13.04
N PRO A 76 -8.51 -2.02 -12.97
CA PRO A 76 -7.50 -0.95 -12.91
C PRO A 76 -7.42 -0.11 -14.19
N ASP A 77 -7.84 -0.67 -15.33
CA ASP A 77 -7.80 0.00 -16.64
C ASP A 77 -9.03 0.90 -16.91
N ASP A 78 -10.05 0.85 -16.04
CA ASP A 78 -11.23 1.70 -16.16
C ASP A 78 -10.97 3.07 -15.51
N GLU A 79 -10.44 3.99 -16.31
CA GLU A 79 -10.04 5.34 -15.92
C GLU A 79 -11.12 6.13 -15.16
N ARG A 80 -12.38 6.03 -15.63
CA ARG A 80 -13.50 6.75 -15.02
C ARG A 80 -13.86 6.16 -13.67
N LEU A 81 -13.83 4.84 -13.55
CA LEU A 81 -14.06 4.15 -12.31
C LEU A 81 -12.93 4.44 -11.30
N PHE A 82 -11.68 4.43 -11.77
CA PHE A 82 -10.50 4.75 -10.95
C PHE A 82 -10.59 6.14 -10.32
N ASP A 83 -10.93 7.20 -11.08
CA ASP A 83 -11.06 8.56 -10.53
C ASP A 83 -12.07 8.63 -9.39
N VAL A 84 -13.27 8.05 -9.58
CA VAL A 84 -14.32 8.10 -8.56
C VAL A 84 -13.92 7.30 -7.33
N ILE A 85 -13.27 6.14 -7.50
CA ILE A 85 -12.76 5.32 -6.39
C ILE A 85 -11.70 6.08 -5.60
N ILE A 86 -10.68 6.65 -6.25
CA ILE A 86 -9.63 7.39 -5.55
C ILE A 86 -10.22 8.57 -4.78
N ARG A 87 -11.19 9.29 -5.33
CA ARG A 87 -11.87 10.39 -4.62
C ARG A 87 -12.59 9.89 -3.37
N LEU A 88 -13.30 8.76 -3.44
CA LEU A 88 -13.92 8.14 -2.27
C LEU A 88 -12.89 7.66 -1.25
N LEU A 89 -11.80 7.05 -1.70
CA LEU A 89 -10.74 6.58 -0.81
C LEU A 89 -10.07 7.74 -0.08
N VAL A 90 -9.74 8.83 -0.78
CA VAL A 90 -9.19 10.06 -0.18
C VAL A 90 -10.16 10.63 0.85
N ASP A 91 -11.44 10.78 0.49
CA ASP A 91 -12.47 11.30 1.38
C ASP A 91 -12.60 10.43 2.64
N LEU A 92 -12.79 9.13 2.49
CA LEU A 92 -13.00 8.17 3.59
C LEU A 92 -11.78 8.00 4.50
N THR A 93 -10.57 8.21 3.97
CA THR A 93 -9.31 8.09 4.73
C THR A 93 -8.82 9.40 5.35
N ASN A 94 -9.56 10.51 5.19
CA ASN A 94 -9.20 11.79 5.76
C ASN A 94 -8.99 11.68 7.29
N PRO A 95 -7.86 12.18 7.85
CA PRO A 95 -7.62 12.11 9.29
C PRO A 95 -8.78 12.65 10.11
N ALA A 96 -9.23 11.86 11.09
CA ALA A 96 -10.41 12.18 11.89
C ALA A 96 -10.33 13.57 12.54
N ILE A 97 -9.15 14.01 12.96
CA ILE A 97 -8.95 15.32 13.59
C ILE A 97 -9.28 16.49 12.65
N LEU A 98 -9.09 16.34 11.33
CA LEU A 98 -9.42 17.36 10.35
C LEU A 98 -10.94 17.54 10.20
N LEU A 99 -11.72 16.47 10.42
CA LEU A 99 -13.19 16.53 10.44
C LEU A 99 -13.72 17.35 11.62
N TYR A 100 -12.89 17.53 12.66
CA TYR A 100 -13.19 18.32 13.86
C TYR A 100 -12.32 19.59 13.93
N LYS A 101 -11.89 20.13 12.78
CA LYS A 101 -11.16 21.40 12.67
C LYS A 101 -9.92 21.47 13.56
N GLU A 102 -9.16 20.37 13.60
CA GLU A 102 -7.93 20.25 14.38
C GLU A 102 -8.12 20.25 15.92
N GLU A 103 -9.36 20.11 16.39
CA GLU A 103 -9.69 20.09 17.83
C GLU A 103 -10.33 18.76 18.25
N LEU A 104 -9.90 18.22 19.38
CA LEU A 104 -10.50 16.99 19.93
C LEU A 104 -11.87 17.31 20.55
N PRO A 105 -12.94 16.60 20.16
CA PRO A 105 -14.26 16.84 20.72
C PRO A 105 -14.30 16.52 22.21
N VAL A 106 -14.73 17.50 23.01
CA VAL A 106 -14.87 17.38 24.46
C VAL A 106 -16.21 16.75 24.85
N GLU A 107 -17.26 17.03 24.07
CA GLU A 107 -18.59 16.51 24.30
C GLU A 107 -18.63 14.98 24.11
N LYS A 108 -19.26 14.27 25.06
CA LYS A 108 -19.31 12.80 25.07
C LYS A 108 -19.84 12.20 23.76
N PHE A 109 -20.90 12.76 23.19
CA PHE A 109 -21.50 12.26 21.95
C PHE A 109 -20.55 12.44 20.76
N ALA A 110 -20.05 13.66 20.55
CA ALA A 110 -19.07 13.95 19.50
C ALA A 110 -17.78 13.14 19.66
N ARG A 111 -17.32 12.91 20.90
CA ARG A 111 -16.16 12.07 21.21
C ARG A 111 -16.36 10.61 20.85
N ASN A 112 -17.55 10.06 21.10
CA ASN A 112 -17.86 8.70 20.67
C ASN A 112 -17.83 8.57 19.14
N ASN A 113 -18.41 9.54 18.43
CA ASN A 113 -18.39 9.57 16.96
C ASN A 113 -16.95 9.67 16.42
N TYR A 114 -16.12 10.52 17.02
CA TYR A 114 -14.71 10.64 16.67
C TYR A 114 -13.96 9.31 16.85
N LEU A 115 -14.12 8.64 17.99
CA LEU A 115 -13.47 7.35 18.25
C LEU A 115 -13.95 6.25 17.29
N GLU A 116 -15.23 6.27 16.92
CA GLU A 116 -15.78 5.36 15.91
C GLU A 116 -15.11 5.59 14.54
N ILE A 117 -14.95 6.85 14.11
CA ILE A 117 -14.26 7.19 12.86
C ILE A 117 -12.80 6.74 12.90
N VAL A 118 -12.09 6.96 14.01
CA VAL A 118 -10.71 6.48 14.18
C VAL A 118 -10.63 4.95 14.04
N THR A 119 -11.60 4.22 14.60
CA THR A 119 -11.69 2.76 14.47
C THR A 119 -11.87 2.34 13.01
N HIS A 120 -12.74 3.02 12.26
CA HIS A 120 -12.90 2.77 10.83
C HIS A 120 -11.61 3.06 10.04
N LEU A 121 -10.91 4.16 10.32
CA LEU A 121 -9.63 4.48 9.67
C LEU A 121 -8.57 3.40 9.92
N GLN A 122 -8.52 2.83 11.12
CA GLN A 122 -7.61 1.72 11.46
C GLN A 122 -7.94 0.45 10.67
N LEU A 123 -9.23 0.13 10.51
CA LEU A 123 -9.68 -0.97 9.66
C LEU A 123 -9.33 -0.73 8.18
N TYR A 124 -9.43 0.52 7.71
CA TYR A 124 -9.01 0.89 6.36
C TYR A 124 -7.51 0.70 6.16
N LYS A 125 -6.66 1.19 7.10
CA LYS A 125 -5.21 1.00 7.05
C LYS A 125 -4.83 -0.49 6.99
N LEU A 126 -5.50 -1.34 7.76
CA LEU A 126 -5.31 -2.79 7.69
C LEU A 126 -5.66 -3.35 6.30
N ALA A 127 -6.72 -2.85 5.64
CA ALA A 127 -7.09 -3.27 4.29
C ALA A 127 -6.04 -2.87 3.23
N PHE A 128 -5.25 -1.82 3.47
CA PHE A 128 -4.13 -1.41 2.63
C PHE A 128 -2.85 -2.25 2.83
N THR A 129 -2.87 -3.33 3.61
CA THR A 129 -1.74 -4.28 3.66
C THR A 129 -1.68 -5.20 2.42
N ASP A 130 -2.72 -5.19 1.57
CA ASP A 130 -2.75 -5.93 0.30
C ASP A 130 -1.93 -5.21 -0.78
N SER A 131 -0.77 -5.78 -1.16
CA SER A 131 0.11 -5.22 -2.19
C SER A 131 -0.55 -5.07 -3.56
N LYS A 132 -1.59 -5.84 -3.88
CA LYS A 132 -2.31 -5.71 -5.17
C LYS A 132 -3.02 -4.37 -5.31
N VAL A 133 -3.47 -3.78 -4.20
CA VAL A 133 -4.07 -2.45 -4.17
C VAL A 133 -3.02 -1.41 -4.55
N TRP A 134 -1.84 -1.48 -3.93
CA TRP A 134 -0.73 -0.57 -4.23
C TRP A 134 -0.24 -0.72 -5.66
N ILE A 135 -0.16 -1.95 -6.20
CA ILE A 135 0.22 -2.16 -7.61
C ILE A 135 -0.71 -1.39 -8.56
N ALA A 136 -2.02 -1.38 -8.31
CA ALA A 136 -2.96 -0.61 -9.14
C ALA A 136 -2.74 0.91 -9.02
N ILE A 137 -2.55 1.41 -7.78
CA ILE A 137 -2.29 2.83 -7.51
C ILE A 137 -0.96 3.28 -8.12
N THR A 138 0.12 2.53 -7.89
CA THR A 138 1.47 2.86 -8.38
C THR A 138 1.54 2.84 -9.89
N LYS A 139 0.94 1.84 -10.56
CA LYS A 139 0.88 1.81 -12.03
C LYS A 139 0.19 3.05 -12.61
N LYS A 140 -0.89 3.51 -11.96
CA LYS A 140 -1.58 4.71 -12.40
C LYS A 140 -0.71 5.95 -12.21
N LEU A 141 -0.10 6.11 -11.03
CA LEU A 141 0.82 7.22 -10.75
C LEU A 141 1.99 7.23 -11.72
N GLU A 142 2.61 6.09 -11.96
CA GLU A 142 3.69 5.90 -12.93
C GLU A 142 3.28 6.40 -14.32
N SER A 143 2.10 5.99 -14.81
CA SER A 143 1.61 6.41 -16.13
C SER A 143 1.42 7.93 -16.27
N LEU A 144 1.07 8.61 -15.17
CA LEU A 144 0.88 10.06 -15.13
C LEU A 144 2.23 10.79 -15.08
N LEU A 145 3.16 10.31 -14.26
CA LEU A 145 4.51 10.87 -14.14
C LEU A 145 5.36 10.66 -15.41
N HIS A 146 5.08 9.61 -16.20
CA HIS A 146 5.70 9.40 -17.51
C HIS A 146 5.32 10.48 -18.55
N LYS A 147 4.23 11.21 -18.35
CA LYS A 147 3.85 12.32 -19.23
C LYS A 147 4.79 13.50 -18.99
N ASN A 148 5.09 14.27 -20.04
CA ASN A 148 5.86 15.51 -19.90
C ASN A 148 5.10 16.50 -19.02
N TRP A 149 5.74 16.92 -17.92
CA TRP A 149 5.18 17.78 -16.88
C TRP A 149 4.58 19.09 -17.40
N GLU A 150 5.18 19.70 -18.43
CA GLU A 150 4.71 20.94 -19.05
C GLU A 150 3.36 20.76 -19.77
N THR A 151 3.09 19.55 -20.25
CA THR A 151 1.93 19.24 -21.11
C THR A 151 0.83 18.45 -20.39
N ARG A 152 1.05 18.08 -19.12
CA ARG A 152 0.05 17.38 -18.30
C ARG A 152 -1.19 18.25 -18.15
N GLN A 153 -2.34 17.64 -18.36
CA GLN A 153 -3.62 18.30 -18.16
C GLN A 153 -3.84 18.56 -16.66
N GLU A 154 -4.71 19.53 -16.32
CA GLU A 154 -5.07 19.78 -14.92
C GLU A 154 -5.63 18.51 -14.26
N GLU A 155 -6.47 17.74 -14.97
CA GLU A 155 -6.99 16.45 -14.50
C GLU A 155 -5.90 15.42 -14.17
N ASP A 156 -4.78 15.43 -14.91
CA ASP A 156 -3.63 14.56 -14.63
C ASP A 156 -2.96 14.98 -13.32
N LYS A 157 -2.73 16.29 -13.14
CA LYS A 157 -2.10 16.85 -11.95
C LYS A 157 -2.94 16.61 -10.70
N ASP A 158 -4.24 16.82 -10.82
CA ASP A 158 -5.26 16.52 -9.82
C ASP A 158 -5.24 15.05 -9.40
N THR A 159 -5.09 14.14 -10.36
CA THR A 159 -5.05 12.70 -10.08
C THR A 159 -3.76 12.31 -9.35
N ILE A 160 -2.62 12.88 -9.75
CA ILE A 160 -1.34 12.69 -9.03
C ILE A 160 -1.49 13.17 -7.59
N GLU A 161 -2.00 14.38 -7.38
CA GLU A 161 -2.20 14.95 -6.04
C GLU A 161 -3.11 14.07 -5.19
N ARG A 162 -4.27 13.64 -5.73
CA ARG A 162 -5.19 12.74 -5.03
C ARG A 162 -4.53 11.40 -4.64
N ILE A 163 -3.70 10.82 -5.50
CA ILE A 163 -2.95 9.60 -5.16
C ILE A 163 -1.98 9.86 -4.01
N LEU A 164 -1.21 10.95 -4.05
CA LEU A 164 -0.26 11.28 -2.98
C LEU A 164 -0.98 11.58 -1.65
N VAL A 165 -2.11 12.28 -1.69
CA VAL A 165 -2.96 12.51 -0.50
C VAL A 165 -3.49 11.19 0.05
N LEU A 166 -3.90 10.24 -0.79
CA LEU A 166 -4.32 8.91 -0.32
C LEU A 166 -3.18 8.17 0.39
N VAL A 167 -1.97 8.18 -0.19
CA VAL A 167 -0.77 7.57 0.43
C VAL A 167 -0.53 8.20 1.80
N ARG A 168 -0.52 9.53 1.88
CA ARG A 168 -0.35 10.29 3.12
C ARG A 168 -1.42 9.93 4.14
N ASN A 169 -2.69 9.90 3.75
CA ASN A 169 -3.81 9.57 4.63
C ASN A 169 -3.66 8.17 5.24
N VAL A 170 -3.34 7.16 4.43
CA VAL A 170 -3.16 5.78 4.91
C VAL A 170 -2.01 5.69 5.91
N LEU A 171 -0.87 6.35 5.66
CA LEU A 171 0.26 6.34 6.59
C LEU A 171 -0.02 7.15 7.87
N HIS A 172 -0.84 8.21 7.77
CA HIS A 172 -1.20 9.08 8.89
C HIS A 172 -2.04 8.36 9.96
N VAL A 173 -2.87 7.39 9.59
CA VAL A 173 -3.77 6.69 10.53
C VAL A 173 -2.99 6.19 11.77
N PRO A 174 -3.43 6.56 12.98
CA PRO A 174 -2.74 6.22 14.22
C PRO A 174 -2.81 4.71 14.50
N ALA A 175 -1.73 4.17 15.09
CA ALA A 175 -1.69 2.79 15.57
C ALA A 175 -2.76 2.53 16.66
N ASN A 176 -3.17 1.27 16.82
CA ASN A 176 -4.03 0.83 17.92
C ASN A 176 -3.38 -0.33 18.68
N PRO A 177 -2.47 -0.05 19.62
CA PRO A 177 -1.74 -1.10 20.32
C PRO A 177 -2.66 -2.12 21.03
N SER A 178 -3.86 -1.69 21.44
CA SER A 178 -4.83 -2.53 22.15
C SER A 178 -5.56 -3.52 21.25
N GLU A 179 -5.89 -3.12 20.01
CA GLU A 179 -6.55 -3.99 19.04
C GLU A 179 -5.57 -4.86 18.24
N GLU A 180 -4.32 -4.41 18.08
CA GLU A 180 -3.28 -5.15 17.36
C GLU A 180 -2.89 -6.47 18.04
N LYS A 181 -3.24 -6.69 19.33
CA LYS A 181 -3.10 -7.96 20.09
C LYS A 181 -1.79 -8.72 19.82
N ARG A 182 -0.66 -8.01 19.89
CA ARG A 182 0.62 -8.50 19.39
C ARG A 182 1.33 -9.41 20.37
N THR A 183 2.01 -10.41 19.80
CA THR A 183 3.17 -11.05 20.42
C THR A 183 4.45 -10.33 19.95
N ASP A 184 5.57 -10.46 20.67
CA ASP A 184 6.82 -9.71 20.39
C ASP A 184 7.37 -9.92 18.95
N ASP A 185 6.91 -10.96 18.24
CA ASP A 185 7.39 -11.32 16.89
C ASP A 185 6.52 -10.78 15.73
N ASP A 186 5.35 -10.18 15.98
CA ASP A 186 4.45 -9.73 14.91
C ASP A 186 4.95 -8.42 14.27
N VAL A 187 4.90 -8.30 12.93
CA VAL A 187 5.22 -7.05 12.18
C VAL A 187 4.07 -6.06 12.28
N ASN A 188 4.35 -4.76 12.51
CA ASN A 188 3.29 -3.76 12.68
C ASN A 188 2.46 -3.62 11.40
N ILE A 189 1.16 -3.33 11.52
CA ILE A 189 0.30 -2.92 10.40
C ILE A 189 0.97 -1.79 9.62
N HIS A 190 1.63 -0.83 10.29
CA HIS A 190 2.36 0.23 9.60
C HIS A 190 3.48 -0.34 8.70
N ASP A 191 4.34 -1.21 9.23
CA ASP A 191 5.40 -1.87 8.46
C ASP A 191 4.84 -2.80 7.37
N GLN A 192 3.69 -3.45 7.59
CA GLN A 192 3.01 -4.26 6.58
C GLN A 192 2.52 -3.39 5.40
N VAL A 193 2.02 -2.19 5.68
CA VAL A 193 1.67 -1.22 4.64
C VAL A 193 2.93 -0.76 3.89
N LEU A 194 4.02 -0.42 4.59
CA LEU A 194 5.28 -0.05 3.97
C LEU A 194 5.84 -1.19 3.10
N TRP A 195 5.74 -2.43 3.56
CA TRP A 195 6.11 -3.61 2.79
C TRP A 195 5.24 -3.78 1.55
N ALA A 196 3.93 -3.57 1.67
CA ALA A 196 3.01 -3.64 0.53
C ALA A 196 3.29 -2.55 -0.52
N MET A 197 3.64 -1.33 -0.08
CA MET A 197 4.11 -0.23 -0.94
C MET A 197 5.43 -0.60 -1.63
N HIS A 198 6.37 -1.19 -0.89
CA HIS A 198 7.66 -1.66 -1.40
C HIS A 198 7.49 -2.70 -2.51
N LEU A 199 6.61 -3.68 -2.30
CA LEU A 199 6.28 -4.68 -3.33
C LEU A 199 5.64 -4.07 -4.58
N ALA A 200 5.08 -2.87 -4.49
CA ALA A 200 4.50 -2.13 -5.59
C ALA A 200 5.46 -1.12 -6.22
N HIS A 201 6.69 -0.97 -5.73
CA HIS A 201 7.70 0.01 -6.20
C HIS A 201 7.26 1.47 -6.05
N LEU A 202 6.44 1.79 -5.06
CA LEU A 202 5.97 3.17 -4.84
C LEU A 202 7.11 4.10 -4.38
N GLU A 203 8.06 3.58 -3.63
CA GLU A 203 9.25 4.30 -3.15
C GLU A 203 10.12 4.84 -4.27
N ASP A 204 10.24 4.11 -5.40
CA ASP A 204 11.01 4.56 -6.56
C ASP A 204 10.35 5.81 -7.18
N LEU A 205 9.02 5.85 -7.23
CA LEU A 205 8.28 7.02 -7.72
C LEU A 205 8.35 8.20 -6.75
N LEU A 206 8.27 7.95 -5.43
CA LEU A 206 8.43 9.00 -4.42
C LEU A 206 9.85 9.61 -4.48
N LEU A 207 10.88 8.78 -4.63
CA LEU A 207 12.26 9.24 -4.82
C LEU A 207 12.41 10.06 -6.11
N TYR A 208 11.78 9.64 -7.21
CA TYR A 208 11.74 10.43 -8.44
C TYR A 208 11.09 11.80 -8.23
N VAL A 209 9.90 11.85 -7.64
CA VAL A 209 9.18 13.12 -7.40
C VAL A 209 9.98 14.05 -6.49
N THR A 210 10.65 13.53 -5.46
CA THR A 210 11.47 14.37 -4.56
C THR A 210 12.80 14.86 -5.15
N SER A 211 13.29 14.20 -6.20
CA SER A 211 14.60 14.53 -6.81
C SER A 211 14.47 15.30 -8.13
N SER A 212 13.25 15.43 -8.65
CA SER A 212 12.98 16.12 -9.90
C SER A 212 12.59 17.58 -9.66
N ASP A 213 13.31 18.52 -10.28
CA ASP A 213 12.95 19.94 -10.28
C ASP A 213 11.60 20.19 -11.01
N ASP A 214 11.18 19.27 -11.87
CA ASP A 214 9.93 19.35 -12.64
C ASP A 214 8.69 18.98 -11.80
N GLU A 215 8.87 18.35 -10.64
CA GLU A 215 7.79 17.82 -9.79
C GLU A 215 7.67 18.55 -8.45
N THR A 216 8.23 19.76 -8.35
CA THR A 216 8.29 20.54 -7.09
C THR A 216 6.92 20.84 -6.49
N ASP A 217 5.87 20.88 -7.31
CA ASP A 217 4.48 21.08 -6.87
C ASP A 217 4.04 20.01 -5.86
N TYR A 218 4.67 18.83 -5.89
CA TYR A 218 4.36 17.70 -5.02
C TYR A 218 5.33 17.53 -3.84
N CYS A 219 6.27 18.46 -3.63
CA CYS A 219 7.34 18.32 -2.64
C CYS A 219 6.81 18.19 -1.20
N PHE A 220 5.80 18.97 -0.81
CA PHE A 220 5.22 18.91 0.53
C PHE A 220 4.48 17.60 0.78
N HIS A 221 3.75 17.10 -0.22
CA HIS A 221 3.12 15.78 -0.16
C HIS A 221 4.16 14.69 0.09
N CYS A 222 5.27 14.70 -0.66
CA CYS A 222 6.33 13.72 -0.50
C CYS A 222 7.05 13.84 0.84
N LEU A 223 7.28 15.07 1.33
CA LEU A 223 7.89 15.31 2.63
C LEU A 223 7.04 14.72 3.77
N GLU A 224 5.73 14.96 3.75
CA GLU A 224 4.80 14.37 4.72
C GLU A 224 4.77 12.84 4.62
N ILE A 225 4.71 12.29 3.41
CA ILE A 225 4.72 10.84 3.19
C ILE A 225 6.00 10.24 3.77
N LEU A 226 7.18 10.77 3.44
CA LEU A 226 8.47 10.28 3.93
C LEU A 226 8.58 10.39 5.45
N SER A 227 8.13 11.50 6.04
CA SER A 227 8.07 11.65 7.49
C SER A 227 7.18 10.58 8.13
N LEU A 228 6.01 10.32 7.53
CA LEU A 228 5.07 9.31 8.01
C LEU A 228 5.57 7.88 7.78
N MET A 229 6.36 7.60 6.75
CA MET A 229 7.00 6.28 6.54
C MET A 229 8.03 5.97 7.63
N LEU A 230 8.66 7.00 8.20
CA LEU A 230 9.71 6.88 9.21
C LEU A 230 9.22 7.09 10.64
N ARG A 231 7.92 7.38 10.85
CA ARG A 231 7.37 7.85 12.14
C ARG A 231 7.52 6.88 13.30
N GLU A 232 7.66 5.58 13.02
CA GLU A 232 7.79 4.52 14.03
C GLU A 232 9.22 3.99 14.17
N GLN A 233 10.18 4.65 13.52
CA GLN A 233 11.59 4.24 13.49
C GLN A 233 12.47 5.21 14.29
N SER A 234 13.44 4.66 15.01
CA SER A 234 14.52 5.46 15.62
C SER A 234 15.61 5.73 14.58
N PRO A 235 16.04 6.99 14.40
CA PRO A 235 17.16 7.31 13.50
C PRO A 235 18.43 6.53 13.84
N GLU A 236 18.69 6.28 15.13
CA GLU A 236 19.85 5.53 15.61
C GLU A 236 19.77 4.05 15.23
N VAL A 237 18.57 3.46 15.29
CA VAL A 237 18.33 2.07 14.89
C VAL A 237 18.51 1.92 13.38
N LEU A 238 17.95 2.85 12.58
CA LEU A 238 18.10 2.85 11.13
C LEU A 238 19.56 3.01 10.69
N ALA A 239 20.30 3.94 11.31
CA ALA A 239 21.72 4.15 11.00
C ALA A 239 22.60 2.93 11.33
N ARG A 240 22.19 2.10 12.30
CA ARG A 240 22.89 0.85 12.65
C ARG A 240 22.49 -0.33 11.78
N ALA A 241 21.32 -0.30 11.14
CA ALA A 241 20.86 -1.38 10.27
C ALA A 241 21.79 -1.62 9.06
N GLU A 242 22.57 -0.61 8.65
CA GLU A 242 23.58 -0.71 7.59
C GLU A 242 24.96 -1.19 8.07
N GLN A 243 25.19 -1.29 9.38
CA GLN A 243 26.46 -1.82 9.89
C GLN A 243 26.49 -3.33 9.65
N PRO A 244 27.63 -3.90 9.18
CA PRO A 244 27.75 -5.33 9.02
C PRO A 244 27.54 -6.00 10.38
N ARG A 245 26.40 -6.70 10.50
CA ARG A 245 26.02 -7.48 11.68
C ARG A 245 27.21 -8.27 12.22
N THR A 246 27.39 -8.25 13.52
CA THR A 246 28.44 -9.02 14.19
C THR A 246 28.24 -10.51 13.93
N ALA A 247 29.31 -11.32 13.99
CA ALA A 247 29.23 -12.75 13.72
C ALA A 247 28.21 -13.48 14.63
N ALA A 248 27.97 -12.96 15.84
CA ALA A 248 26.99 -13.50 16.78
C ALA A 248 25.52 -13.25 16.33
N GLU A 249 25.21 -12.07 15.79
CA GLU A 249 23.87 -11.72 15.29
C GLU A 249 23.51 -12.44 13.99
N LYS A 250 24.51 -12.94 13.26
CA LYS A 250 24.31 -13.72 12.01
C LYS A 250 23.92 -15.16 12.27
N ASP A 251 24.31 -15.73 13.41
CA ASP A 251 23.99 -17.13 13.76
C ASP A 251 22.55 -17.29 14.27
N GLU A 252 21.92 -16.24 14.80
CA GLU A 252 20.52 -16.31 15.27
C GLU A 252 19.48 -16.19 14.14
N ASP A 253 19.83 -15.60 13.00
CA ASP A 253 18.85 -15.17 11.98
C ASP A 253 19.08 -15.84 10.61
N VAL A 254 19.25 -17.17 10.59
CA VAL A 254 19.49 -17.98 9.38
C VAL A 254 18.24 -18.09 8.47
N ARG A 255 17.25 -17.20 8.57
CA ARG A 255 16.02 -17.27 7.76
C ARG A 255 15.60 -15.91 7.19
N HIS A 256 16.33 -15.44 6.16
CA HIS A 256 15.83 -14.91 4.87
C HIS A 256 16.82 -13.89 4.26
N PRO A 257 17.31 -14.06 3.00
CA PRO A 257 18.21 -13.10 2.37
C PRO A 257 17.44 -11.95 1.69
N ARG A 258 17.78 -10.71 2.08
CA ARG A 258 17.26 -9.44 1.56
C ARG A 258 18.29 -8.70 0.70
N PHE A 259 17.74 -8.05 -0.34
CA PHE A 259 18.14 -6.76 -0.93
C PHE A 259 19.53 -6.62 -1.56
N GLY A 260 19.57 -6.43 -2.88
CA GLY A 260 20.79 -6.21 -3.66
C GLY A 260 20.84 -4.80 -4.24
N GLY A 261 21.96 -4.11 -4.05
CA GLY A 261 22.27 -2.86 -4.77
C GLY A 261 23.21 -1.85 -4.11
N THR A 262 24.21 -2.28 -3.33
CA THR A 262 25.18 -1.36 -2.68
C THR A 262 26.58 -1.55 -3.27
N PHE A 263 27.21 -0.46 -3.73
CA PHE A 263 28.59 -0.47 -4.24
C PHE A 263 29.51 0.34 -3.31
N THR A 264 30.75 -0.13 -3.15
CA THR A 264 31.80 0.61 -2.44
C THR A 264 32.77 1.23 -3.44
N VAL A 265 33.04 2.54 -3.27
CA VAL A 265 33.97 3.24 -4.14
C VAL A 265 35.39 3.07 -3.59
N LYS A 266 36.23 2.33 -4.31
CA LYS A 266 37.64 2.15 -3.93
C LYS A 266 38.38 3.49 -3.98
N ASN A 267 39.18 3.76 -2.95
CA ASN A 267 40.05 4.93 -2.78
C ASN A 267 39.34 6.26 -2.41
N MET A 268 38.09 6.22 -1.95
CA MET A 268 37.47 7.34 -1.26
C MET A 268 36.99 6.91 0.12
N LYS A 269 37.28 7.74 1.13
CA LYS A 269 36.86 7.54 2.52
C LYS A 269 35.73 8.49 2.86
N GLY A 270 34.69 7.98 3.51
CA GLY A 270 33.60 8.77 4.07
C GLY A 270 34.02 9.50 5.35
N ILE A 271 33.10 10.28 5.91
CA ILE A 271 33.30 11.00 7.18
C ILE A 271 33.29 9.96 8.30
N GLY A 272 34.48 9.46 8.66
CA GLY A 272 34.69 8.40 9.64
C GLY A 272 35.64 7.28 9.22
N ASP A 273 36.48 7.47 8.19
CA ASP A 273 37.49 6.51 7.70
C ASP A 273 36.95 5.18 7.11
N ASN A 274 35.63 5.04 7.01
CA ASN A 274 34.98 3.94 6.30
C ASN A 274 34.99 4.16 4.79
N ASP A 275 34.92 3.08 4.01
CA ASP A 275 34.84 3.18 2.54
C ASP A 275 33.57 3.92 2.13
N LEU A 276 33.69 4.84 1.17
CA LEU A 276 32.55 5.61 0.67
C LEU A 276 31.57 4.66 -0.04
N VAL A 277 30.39 4.50 0.55
CA VAL A 277 29.26 3.80 -0.06
C VAL A 277 28.56 4.78 -0.99
N ALA A 278 28.38 4.40 -2.25
CA ALA A 278 27.67 5.20 -3.24
C ALA A 278 26.43 4.44 -3.72
N HIS A 279 25.30 5.15 -3.74
CA HIS A 279 24.08 4.70 -4.41
C HIS A 279 24.08 5.28 -5.82
N ASP A 280 23.75 4.45 -6.82
CA ASP A 280 23.57 4.91 -8.19
C ASP A 280 22.30 5.78 -8.23
N THR A 281 22.43 7.08 -8.46
CA THR A 281 21.31 8.02 -8.45
C THR A 281 20.50 7.87 -9.73
N LEU A 282 19.25 7.44 -9.60
CA LEU A 282 18.28 7.36 -10.70
C LEU A 282 17.85 8.76 -11.13
N SER A 283 18.70 9.44 -11.90
CA SER A 283 18.46 10.80 -12.41
C SER A 283 17.59 10.84 -13.66
N LYS A 284 17.27 9.68 -14.26
CA LYS A 284 16.43 9.57 -15.46
C LYS A 284 15.54 8.33 -15.38
N LEU A 285 14.24 8.51 -15.67
CA LEU A 285 13.25 7.44 -15.73
C LEU A 285 13.66 6.29 -16.66
N SER A 286 14.39 6.60 -17.75
CA SER A 286 14.93 5.60 -18.69
C SER A 286 16.03 4.69 -18.12
N GLN A 287 16.50 4.93 -16.90
CA GLN A 287 17.47 4.10 -16.19
C GLN A 287 16.82 3.11 -15.21
N LEU A 288 15.49 3.16 -15.04
CA LEU A 288 14.70 2.17 -14.31
C LEU A 288 14.64 0.86 -15.11
N SER A 289 15.36 -0.15 -14.64
CA SER A 289 15.30 -1.51 -15.20
C SER A 289 14.61 -2.44 -14.21
N PHE A 290 13.34 -2.73 -14.48
CA PHE A 290 12.49 -3.65 -13.70
C PHE A 290 12.95 -5.12 -13.75
N ASP A 291 13.88 -5.47 -14.65
CA ASP A 291 14.41 -6.82 -14.83
C ASP A 291 15.55 -7.21 -13.88
N ARG A 292 15.92 -6.35 -12.92
CA ARG A 292 16.99 -6.64 -11.94
C ARG A 292 16.65 -7.81 -11.00
N SER A 293 15.37 -8.16 -10.88
CA SER A 293 14.85 -9.29 -10.09
C SER A 293 14.75 -10.60 -10.88
N LYS A 294 15.03 -10.63 -12.18
CA LYS A 294 15.04 -11.89 -12.95
C LYS A 294 16.27 -12.71 -12.53
N PRO A 295 16.09 -13.97 -12.07
CA PRO A 295 17.21 -14.80 -11.68
C PRO A 295 18.13 -15.04 -12.89
N PHE A 296 19.40 -14.65 -12.77
CA PHE A 296 20.43 -15.02 -13.72
C PHE A 296 20.51 -16.55 -13.78
N LYS A 297 20.12 -17.16 -14.90
CA LYS A 297 20.33 -18.60 -15.13
C LYS A 297 21.82 -18.84 -15.35
N ALA A 298 22.55 -19.09 -14.26
CA ALA A 298 23.94 -19.51 -14.31
C ALA A 298 24.04 -20.82 -15.11
N LYS A 299 24.74 -20.80 -16.25
CA LYS A 299 25.10 -22.02 -16.99
C LYS A 299 26.19 -22.74 -16.20
N PRO A 300 25.95 -23.97 -15.68
CA PRO A 300 26.96 -24.69 -14.92
C PRO A 300 28.13 -25.07 -15.83
N LYS A 301 29.36 -24.72 -15.42
CA LYS A 301 30.59 -24.91 -16.22
C LYS A 301 31.33 -26.23 -16.00
N ASN A 302 30.88 -27.14 -15.12
CA ASN A 302 31.55 -28.43 -14.92
C ASN A 302 30.53 -29.58 -14.82
N ARG A 303 30.40 -30.37 -15.89
CA ARG A 303 29.75 -31.69 -15.84
C ARG A 303 30.73 -32.70 -15.26
N ARG A 304 30.47 -33.21 -14.05
CA ARG A 304 31.07 -34.49 -13.62
C ARG A 304 30.41 -35.63 -14.41
N PRO A 305 31.17 -36.63 -14.90
CA PRO A 305 30.59 -37.77 -15.58
C PRO A 305 29.80 -38.65 -14.60
N VAL A 306 28.72 -39.24 -15.10
CA VAL A 306 27.82 -40.14 -14.38
C VAL A 306 28.59 -41.42 -14.01
N LEU A 307 28.67 -41.71 -12.71
CA LEU A 307 29.05 -43.04 -12.22
C LEU A 307 27.77 -43.83 -11.94
N ALA A 308 27.78 -45.09 -12.34
CA ALA A 308 26.68 -46.02 -12.33
C ALA A 308 26.15 -46.33 -10.91
N ALA A 309 24.92 -46.86 -10.89
CA ALA A 309 24.12 -47.20 -9.73
C ALA A 309 24.82 -48.14 -8.73
N ASP A 310 24.56 -47.94 -7.43
CA ASP A 310 23.92 -48.94 -6.57
C ASP A 310 23.61 -48.39 -5.14
N ASP A 311 22.45 -48.84 -4.66
CA ASP A 311 21.90 -49.01 -3.30
C ASP A 311 21.57 -47.85 -2.31
N VAL A 312 20.24 -47.59 -2.23
CA VAL A 312 19.31 -47.59 -1.06
C VAL A 312 19.71 -46.83 0.23
N THR A 313 18.94 -45.83 0.67
CA THR A 313 17.86 -46.00 1.67
C THR A 313 16.95 -44.76 1.78
N ARG A 314 15.63 -45.00 1.85
CA ARG A 314 14.57 -44.00 2.07
C ARG A 314 14.50 -43.53 3.54
N ARG A 315 14.21 -42.25 3.75
CA ARG A 315 13.37 -41.77 4.87
C ARG A 315 12.26 -40.91 4.30
N SER A 316 11.06 -41.48 4.26
CA SER A 316 9.81 -40.80 4.00
C SER A 316 9.31 -40.11 5.27
N THR A 317 8.85 -38.86 5.17
CA THR A 317 7.73 -38.35 5.96
C THR A 317 6.53 -38.20 5.02
N LEU A 318 5.42 -38.83 5.43
CA LEU A 318 4.16 -38.90 4.71
C LEU A 318 3.51 -37.50 4.54
N ASN A 319 2.72 -37.39 3.47
CA ASN A 319 1.85 -36.27 3.07
C ASN A 319 2.51 -35.16 2.23
N ILE A 320 2.76 -35.47 0.96
CA ILE A 320 2.12 -34.81 -0.19
C ILE A 320 2.16 -35.84 -1.32
N ARG A 321 1.06 -36.60 -1.47
CA ARG A 321 0.84 -37.43 -2.66
C ARG A 321 0.44 -36.49 -3.78
N LEU A 322 1.36 -36.36 -4.73
CA LEU A 322 1.16 -36.12 -6.16
C LEU A 322 -0.31 -36.14 -6.62
N PHE A 323 -0.80 -34.99 -7.07
CA PHE A 323 -1.77 -34.93 -8.16
C PHE A 323 -0.99 -35.10 -9.47
N PRO A 324 -1.25 -36.14 -10.29
CA PRO A 324 -0.74 -36.20 -11.64
C PRO A 324 -1.83 -35.80 -12.64
N GLU A 325 -1.66 -34.68 -13.32
CA GLU A 325 -1.92 -34.62 -14.76
C GLU A 325 -0.63 -35.12 -15.44
N GLY A 326 -0.59 -36.07 -16.37
CA GLY A 326 -1.59 -36.91 -17.00
C GLY A 326 -0.88 -37.88 -17.97
N SER A 327 -1.67 -38.56 -18.80
CA SER A 327 -1.27 -39.13 -20.11
C SER A 327 -0.57 -40.49 -20.13
N LEU A 328 -1.36 -41.57 -20.18
CA LEU A 328 -1.09 -42.79 -20.96
C LEU A 328 -2.46 -43.27 -21.47
N HIS A 329 -2.65 -43.70 -22.71
CA HIS A 329 -1.71 -44.33 -23.66
C HIS A 329 -0.43 -43.59 -24.02
#